data_AF-A0A9D9T4Y1-F1
#
_entry.id   AF-A0A9D9T4Y1-F1
#
_cell.length_a   1.000
_cell.length_b   1.000
_cell.length_c   1.000
_cell.angle_alpha   90.00
_cell.angle_beta   90.00
_cell.angle_gamma   90.00
#
_symmetry.space_group_name_H-M   'P 1'
#
loop_
_entity.id
_entity.type
_entity.pdbx_description
1 polymer ?
#
loop_
_entity_poly.entity_id
_entity_poly.type
_entity_poly.pdbx_seq_one_letter_code
_entity_poly.pdbx_strand_id
1 'polypeptide(L)'
;MRNLILYSLFILFCTSCEKWNIHTYEVPADFAPYVDKFKADAKRYGHNFDNKGLIVRFANLDNNIAGLAYYKRNPVLIEIDADYWSTAGKAKNAHDIKEDLIFHELGHGLLKRMHNNTVLQNGDWKTMMCGDELPNDRSSNINYRGFRKEYYIEELFTNMNEVPEWSTFTPEFENIDETAVIEQDFSSNSDWTIGENTLYESKIENGIYSFTTKSSQSFYVLNKGSVETTQNFYFEARIKVTSNETDATVGLVYGSYKDDTNPTSVHYFYHNNKKHTYVGESECLGPFIDLYIDGIQANDFNTLAVRKKDNSLYYYINGNFIYHSDLDDVIEMYGNQIGFKIPGNSTLYVDYATVKQSENSGVRNRSKSTQAIEETKDIEVKKWVK
;
A
#
# COMPACT_ATOMS: atom_id res chain seq x y z
N MET A 1 50.03 -14.63 72.87
CA MET A 1 49.96 -13.18 72.53
C MET A 1 49.38 -13.08 71.12
N ARG A 2 48.10 -12.71 70.96
CA ARG A 2 47.60 -11.36 70.59
C ARG A 2 48.19 -10.88 69.24
N ASN A 3 47.48 -10.27 68.29
CA ASN A 3 46.07 -10.12 67.88
C ASN A 3 46.08 -8.99 66.82
N LEU A 4 45.24 -9.07 65.76
CA LEU A 4 44.82 -7.98 64.83
C LEU A 4 45.91 -7.37 63.91
N ILE A 5 45.70 -6.92 62.66
CA ILE A 5 44.70 -6.03 62.00
C ILE A 5 44.83 -6.30 60.46
N LEU A 6 43.80 -6.70 59.67
CA LEU A 6 42.70 -5.96 59.00
C LEU A 6 43.06 -5.06 57.77
N TYR A 7 42.29 -5.25 56.68
CA TYR A 7 42.08 -4.42 55.45
C TYR A 7 43.20 -4.44 54.38
N SER A 8 42.99 -4.48 53.04
CA SER A 8 41.90 -4.10 52.10
C SER A 8 42.14 -4.84 50.75
N LEU A 9 41.13 -5.40 50.07
CA LEU A 9 40.27 -4.75 49.06
C LEU A 9 41.02 -4.19 47.84
N PHE A 10 40.92 -4.86 46.68
CA PHE A 10 40.39 -4.24 45.44
C PHE A 10 40.17 -5.31 44.36
N ILE A 11 38.94 -5.82 44.29
CA ILE A 11 38.45 -6.47 43.07
C ILE A 11 38.18 -5.33 42.09
N LEU A 12 39.06 -5.16 41.11
CA LEU A 12 38.83 -4.34 39.92
C LEU A 12 37.77 -5.04 39.07
N PHE A 13 36.50 -4.88 39.45
CA PHE A 13 35.41 -4.90 38.48
C PHE A 13 35.56 -3.62 37.65
N CYS A 14 36.34 -3.68 36.58
CA CYS A 14 36.22 -2.73 35.49
C CYS A 14 34.82 -2.93 34.90
N THR A 15 33.85 -2.17 35.41
CA THR A 15 32.63 -1.87 34.69
C THR A 15 33.06 -1.20 33.38
N SER A 16 33.01 -1.93 32.27
CA SER A 16 33.05 -1.36 30.93
C SER A 16 31.77 -0.56 30.74
N CYS A 17 31.75 0.65 31.28
CA CYS A 17 30.80 1.65 30.90
C CYS A 17 31.34 2.20 29.58
N GLU A 18 30.97 1.58 28.46
CA GLU A 18 31.16 2.23 27.15
C GLU A 18 30.44 3.57 27.23
N LYS A 19 31.22 4.65 27.41
CA LYS A 19 30.69 6.01 27.29
C LYS A 19 30.35 6.21 25.83
N TRP A 20 29.09 5.94 25.48
CA TRP A 20 28.54 6.26 24.17
C TRP A 20 28.83 7.73 23.89
N ASN A 21 29.57 7.99 22.81
CA ASN A 21 29.81 9.34 22.35
C ASN A 21 28.49 9.87 21.78
N ILE A 22 27.93 10.88 22.44
CA ILE A 22 26.66 11.53 22.05
C ILE A 22 26.72 12.15 20.63
N HIS A 23 27.92 12.32 20.08
CA HIS A 23 28.15 12.83 18.74
C HIS A 23 28.40 11.73 17.70
N THR A 24 28.36 10.45 18.07
CA THR A 24 28.52 9.36 17.12
C THR A 24 27.49 9.48 16.01
N TYR A 25 27.98 9.41 14.77
CA TYR A 25 27.17 9.37 13.56
C TYR A 25 27.62 8.17 12.73
N GLU A 26 26.73 7.20 12.59
CA GLU A 26 27.00 5.97 11.86
C GLU A 26 25.77 5.61 11.02
N VAL A 27 25.83 5.97 9.74
CA VAL A 27 24.77 5.67 8.77
C VAL A 27 25.42 4.92 7.61
N PRO A 28 25.23 3.60 7.51
CA PRO A 28 25.68 2.80 6.39
C PRO A 28 25.19 3.32 5.04
N ALA A 29 25.93 3.01 3.98
CA ALA A 29 25.66 3.48 2.61
C ALA A 29 24.26 3.10 2.10
N ASP A 30 23.70 1.97 2.55
CA ASP A 30 22.37 1.52 2.17
C ASP A 30 21.27 2.49 2.63
N PHE A 31 21.46 3.16 3.77
CA PHE A 31 20.49 4.09 4.35
C PHE A 31 20.77 5.55 4.04
N ALA A 32 22.03 5.88 3.70
CA ALA A 32 22.48 7.26 3.52
C ALA A 32 21.61 8.07 2.51
N PRO A 33 21.20 7.54 1.34
CA PRO A 33 20.34 8.28 0.42
C PRO A 33 19.01 8.72 1.04
N TYR A 34 18.39 7.86 1.84
CA TYR A 34 17.11 8.12 2.50
C TYR A 34 17.26 9.07 3.69
N VAL A 35 18.32 8.91 4.49
CA VAL A 35 18.64 9.81 5.61
C VAL A 35 18.96 11.22 5.10
N ASP A 36 19.72 11.33 4.00
CA ASP A 36 20.05 12.62 3.40
C ASP A 36 18.81 13.29 2.78
N LYS A 37 17.92 12.51 2.15
CA LYS A 37 16.63 13.00 1.65
C LYS A 37 15.74 13.51 2.80
N PHE A 38 15.63 12.76 3.90
CA PHE A 38 14.90 13.20 5.09
C PHE A 38 15.43 14.55 5.60
N LYS A 39 16.74 14.73 5.72
CA LYS A 39 17.34 16.00 6.15
C LYS A 39 17.09 17.14 5.17
N ALA A 40 17.15 16.86 3.88
CA ALA A 40 16.85 17.83 2.84
C ALA A 40 15.37 18.29 2.93
N ASP A 41 14.43 17.37 3.13
CA ASP A 41 13.02 17.71 3.31
C ASP A 41 12.76 18.42 4.64
N ALA A 42 13.34 17.93 5.73
CA ALA A 42 13.27 18.56 7.05
C ALA A 42 13.64 20.05 6.98
N LYS A 43 14.70 20.38 6.21
CA LYS A 43 15.16 21.76 6.02
C LYS A 43 14.13 22.64 5.29
N ARG A 44 13.34 22.08 4.36
CA ARG A 44 12.25 22.80 3.68
C ARG A 44 11.19 23.28 4.68
N TYR A 45 11.01 22.52 5.77
CA TYR A 45 10.03 22.80 6.83
C TYR A 45 10.66 23.40 8.10
N GLY A 46 11.89 23.93 8.00
CA GLY A 46 12.55 24.66 9.09
C GLY A 46 13.27 23.79 10.13
N HIS A 47 13.36 22.49 9.92
CA HIS A 47 14.12 21.56 10.77
C HIS A 47 15.54 21.39 10.24
N ASN A 48 16.55 21.64 11.08
CA ASN A 48 17.95 21.54 10.68
C ASN A 48 18.69 20.49 11.53
N PHE A 49 18.90 19.31 10.95
CA PHE A 49 19.63 18.22 11.57
C PHE A 49 21.06 18.15 11.04
N ASP A 50 22.05 18.04 11.94
CA ASP A 50 23.44 17.81 11.56
C ASP A 50 23.77 16.31 11.46
N ASN A 51 24.99 15.99 11.03
CA ASN A 51 25.47 14.60 10.95
C ASN A 51 26.05 14.15 12.30
N LYS A 52 25.25 14.24 13.37
CA LYS A 52 25.64 13.80 14.72
C LYS A 52 24.48 13.10 15.43
N GLY A 53 24.82 12.25 16.38
CA GLY A 53 23.84 11.69 17.31
C GLY A 53 22.88 10.68 16.68
N LEU A 54 23.25 10.02 15.59
CA LEU A 54 22.41 9.06 14.87
C LEU A 54 23.22 7.82 14.49
N ILE A 55 22.74 6.65 14.88
CA ILE A 55 23.21 5.34 14.43
C ILE A 55 22.03 4.67 13.72
N VAL A 56 22.24 4.25 12.47
CA VAL A 56 21.30 3.38 11.74
C VAL A 56 22.01 2.07 11.46
N ARG A 57 21.38 0.92 11.74
CA ARG A 57 21.97 -0.38 11.47
C ARG A 57 20.93 -1.41 11.08
N PHE A 58 21.38 -2.46 10.40
CA PHE A 58 20.59 -3.68 10.29
C PHE A 58 20.52 -4.40 11.63
N ALA A 59 19.38 -5.02 11.88
CA ALA A 59 19.14 -5.96 12.97
C ALA A 59 18.27 -7.12 12.45
N ASN A 60 18.15 -8.16 13.26
CA ASN A 60 17.12 -9.18 13.09
C ASN A 60 16.03 -8.85 14.10
N LEU A 61 14.94 -8.25 13.64
CA LEU A 61 13.85 -7.83 14.50
C LEU A 61 12.83 -8.97 14.63
N ASP A 62 11.96 -8.89 15.65
CA ASP A 62 10.88 -9.86 15.80
C ASP A 62 9.93 -9.84 14.59
N ASN A 63 9.26 -10.97 14.35
CA ASN A 63 8.31 -11.11 13.24
C ASN A 63 7.27 -9.97 13.29
N ASN A 64 7.14 -9.26 12.16
CA ASN A 64 6.24 -8.12 11.90
C ASN A 64 6.77 -6.72 12.25
N ILE A 65 8.03 -6.59 12.69
CA ILE A 65 8.66 -5.27 12.90
C ILE A 65 9.65 -4.99 11.78
N ALA A 66 9.36 -4.00 10.92
CA ALA A 66 10.26 -3.61 9.81
C ALA A 66 11.38 -2.67 10.26
N GLY A 67 11.15 -1.89 11.31
CA GLY A 67 12.08 -0.93 11.88
C GLY A 67 11.76 -0.63 13.34
N LEU A 68 12.76 -0.13 14.07
CA LEU A 68 12.61 0.27 15.46
C LEU A 68 13.54 1.44 15.83
N ALA A 69 12.95 2.53 16.28
CA ALA A 69 13.66 3.70 16.78
C ALA A 69 13.75 3.75 18.31
N TYR A 70 14.97 3.64 18.84
CA TYR A 70 15.28 3.90 20.25
C TYR A 70 15.50 5.39 20.48
N TYR A 71 14.43 6.18 20.34
CA TYR A 71 14.47 7.64 20.37
C TYR A 71 14.90 8.24 21.72
N LYS A 72 14.87 7.47 22.81
CA LYS A 72 15.37 7.89 24.15
C LYS A 72 16.88 7.69 24.31
N ARG A 73 17.52 6.96 23.39
CA ARG A 73 18.98 6.75 23.39
C ARG A 73 19.67 8.03 22.90
N ASN A 74 20.91 8.24 23.36
CA ASN A 74 21.79 9.29 22.88
C ASN A 74 23.19 8.69 22.63
N PRO A 75 23.61 8.45 21.36
CA PRO A 75 22.94 8.82 20.09
C PRO A 75 21.61 8.08 19.89
N VAL A 76 20.73 8.64 19.07
CA VAL A 76 19.52 7.96 18.59
C VAL A 76 19.95 6.72 17.81
N LEU A 77 19.32 5.58 18.09
CA LEU A 77 19.52 4.34 17.36
C LEU A 77 18.26 3.99 16.59
N ILE A 78 18.43 3.72 15.30
CA ILE A 78 17.42 3.11 14.44
C ILE A 78 17.95 1.74 14.02
N GLU A 79 17.13 0.73 14.24
CA GLU A 79 17.36 -0.62 13.74
C GLU A 79 16.38 -0.90 12.61
N ILE A 80 16.87 -1.46 11.51
CA ILE A 80 16.09 -1.84 10.35
C ILE A 80 16.19 -3.36 10.18
N ASP A 81 15.07 -4.03 10.01
CA ASP A 81 15.07 -5.47 9.79
C ASP A 81 15.73 -5.81 8.44
N ALA A 82 16.75 -6.67 8.49
CA ALA A 82 17.56 -7.02 7.33
C ALA A 82 16.76 -7.80 6.28
N ASP A 83 15.86 -8.70 6.72
CA ASP A 83 15.07 -9.55 5.83
C ASP A 83 13.96 -8.74 5.15
N TYR A 84 13.30 -7.84 5.89
CA TYR A 84 12.36 -6.88 5.33
C TYR A 84 13.03 -5.98 4.30
N TRP A 85 14.18 -5.38 4.63
CA TRP A 85 14.90 -4.49 3.71
C TRP A 85 15.34 -5.19 2.42
N SER A 86 15.81 -6.43 2.54
CA SER A 86 16.18 -7.29 1.42
C SER A 86 14.97 -7.64 0.54
N THR A 87 13.83 -7.93 1.16
CA THR A 87 12.58 -8.24 0.46
C THR A 87 12.03 -7.00 -0.26
N ALA A 88 11.96 -5.86 0.43
CA ALA A 88 11.56 -4.59 -0.16
C ALA A 88 12.45 -4.22 -1.36
N GLY A 89 13.76 -4.51 -1.30
CA GLY A 89 14.70 -4.24 -2.39
C GLY A 89 14.44 -5.00 -3.69
N LYS A 90 13.57 -6.03 -3.68
CA LYS A 90 13.20 -6.82 -4.87
C LYS A 90 11.86 -6.42 -5.47
N ALA A 91 11.09 -5.58 -4.77
CA ALA A 91 9.76 -5.17 -5.20
C ALA A 91 9.82 -3.99 -6.16
N LYS A 92 8.78 -3.85 -6.99
CA LYS A 92 8.63 -2.74 -7.95
C LYS A 92 8.58 -1.37 -7.26
N ASN A 93 8.00 -1.30 -6.07
CA ASN A 93 7.92 -0.10 -5.22
C ASN A 93 9.05 -0.01 -4.17
N ALA A 94 10.21 -0.64 -4.42
CA ALA A 94 11.32 -0.71 -3.47
C ALA A 94 11.76 0.64 -2.89
N HIS A 95 11.87 1.67 -3.74
CA HIS A 95 12.33 2.99 -3.33
C HIS A 95 11.37 3.64 -2.33
N ASP A 96 10.08 3.65 -2.64
CA ASP A 96 9.07 4.28 -1.81
C ASP A 96 8.89 3.56 -0.47
N ILE A 97 8.89 2.23 -0.45
CA ILE A 97 8.80 1.45 0.80
C ILE A 97 10.01 1.70 1.72
N LYS A 98 11.22 1.77 1.15
CA LYS A 98 12.43 2.03 1.93
C LYS A 98 12.49 3.46 2.44
N GLU A 99 12.03 4.42 1.64
CA GLU A 99 11.94 5.82 2.07
C GLU A 99 10.91 5.98 3.19
N ASP A 100 9.70 5.45 3.04
CA ASP A 100 8.64 5.47 4.05
C ASP A 100 9.15 4.88 5.38
N LEU A 101 9.74 3.69 5.34
CA LEU A 101 10.31 3.05 6.54
C LEU A 101 11.34 3.94 7.24
N ILE A 102 12.33 4.46 6.49
CA ILE A 102 13.37 5.30 7.09
C ILE A 102 12.79 6.61 7.62
N PHE A 103 11.83 7.20 6.92
CA PHE A 103 11.17 8.44 7.34
C PHE A 103 10.34 8.24 8.60
N HIS A 104 9.60 7.13 8.70
CA HIS A 104 8.86 6.73 9.91
C HIS A 104 9.80 6.62 11.12
N GLU A 105 10.89 5.86 10.99
CA GLU A 105 11.84 5.67 12.09
C GLU A 105 12.59 6.95 12.47
N LEU A 106 12.94 7.79 11.49
CA LEU A 106 13.52 9.12 11.76
C LEU A 106 12.49 10.09 12.35
N GLY A 107 11.20 9.92 12.05
CA GLY A 107 10.10 10.61 12.70
C GLY A 107 10.08 10.36 14.20
N HIS A 108 10.19 9.10 14.62
CA HIS A 108 10.39 8.75 16.03
C HIS A 108 11.73 9.28 16.56
N GLY A 109 12.81 9.02 15.83
CA GLY A 109 14.18 9.27 16.26
C GLY A 109 14.52 10.75 16.46
N LEU A 110 14.25 11.58 15.46
CA LEU A 110 14.69 12.98 15.38
C LEU A 110 13.57 13.97 15.65
N LEU A 111 12.34 13.69 15.20
CA LEU A 111 11.18 14.58 15.41
C LEU A 111 10.40 14.26 16.70
N LYS A 112 10.70 13.12 17.35
CA LYS A 112 9.99 12.63 18.54
C LYS A 112 8.48 12.48 18.32
N ARG A 113 8.10 12.15 17.08
CA ARG A 113 6.72 11.82 16.72
C ARG A 113 6.36 10.49 17.38
N MET A 114 5.13 10.39 17.89
CA MET A 114 4.54 9.14 18.34
C MET A 114 3.51 8.65 17.32
N HIS A 115 3.14 7.38 17.41
CA HIS A 115 2.12 6.84 16.53
C HIS A 115 0.80 7.58 16.64
N ASN A 116 0.10 7.69 15.52
CA ASN A 116 -1.21 8.29 15.40
C ASN A 116 -2.04 7.57 14.33
N ASN A 117 -3.04 6.82 14.77
CA ASN A 117 -3.90 5.99 13.92
C ASN A 117 -5.17 6.72 13.47
N THR A 118 -5.08 8.05 13.29
CA THR A 118 -6.16 8.82 12.67
C THR A 118 -6.19 8.55 11.17
N VAL A 119 -7.39 8.45 10.61
CA VAL A 119 -7.62 8.29 9.16
C VAL A 119 -8.21 9.55 8.54
N LEU A 120 -7.95 9.73 7.25
CA LEU A 120 -8.61 10.72 6.40
C LEU A 120 -9.98 10.21 5.95
N GLN A 121 -10.77 11.07 5.31
CA GLN A 121 -12.15 10.76 4.92
C GLN A 121 -12.26 9.60 3.92
N ASN A 122 -11.29 9.43 3.03
CA ASN A 122 -11.20 8.29 2.11
C ASN A 122 -10.59 7.02 2.74
N GLY A 123 -10.31 7.04 4.05
CA GLY A 123 -9.73 5.93 4.78
C GLY A 123 -8.19 5.82 4.74
N ASP A 124 -7.47 6.64 3.95
CA ASP A 124 -6.00 6.71 4.05
C ASP A 124 -5.58 7.05 5.49
N TRP A 125 -4.43 6.56 5.95
CA TRP A 125 -3.88 7.05 7.22
C TRP A 125 -3.57 8.54 7.09
N LYS A 126 -3.85 9.33 8.13
CA LYS A 126 -3.58 10.76 8.11
C LYS A 126 -2.09 11.08 8.10
N THR A 127 -1.28 10.20 8.67
CA THR A 127 0.15 10.37 8.86
C THR A 127 0.87 9.08 8.50
N MET A 128 2.12 9.19 8.04
CA MET A 128 3.01 8.03 7.95
C MET A 128 3.37 7.46 9.32
N MET A 129 3.14 8.23 10.39
CA MET A 129 3.33 7.78 11.78
C MET A 129 2.16 6.90 12.26
N CYS A 130 1.45 6.18 11.39
CA CYS A 130 0.50 5.14 11.83
C CYS A 130 1.27 3.88 12.29
N GLY A 131 0.81 3.24 13.35
CA GLY A 131 1.48 2.10 13.98
C GLY A 131 0.91 1.85 15.37
N ASP A 132 1.21 0.69 15.97
CA ASP A 132 0.74 0.20 17.28
C ASP A 132 -0.79 0.30 17.52
N GLU A 133 -1.44 -0.76 18.02
CA GLU A 133 -2.90 -0.70 18.34
C GLU A 133 -3.78 -0.25 17.15
N LEU A 134 -3.48 -0.76 15.95
CA LEU A 134 -4.20 -0.41 14.72
C LEU A 134 -5.68 -0.86 14.82
N PRO A 135 -6.65 0.02 14.51
CA PRO A 135 -8.06 -0.33 14.54
C PRO A 135 -8.42 -1.39 13.50
N ASN A 136 -9.41 -2.22 13.84
CA ASN A 136 -10.01 -3.22 12.95
C ASN A 136 -8.99 -4.19 12.34
N ASP A 137 -7.87 -4.50 13.02
CA ASP A 137 -6.81 -5.38 12.50
C ASP A 137 -6.18 -4.90 11.16
N ARG A 138 -6.33 -3.61 10.85
CA ARG A 138 -5.82 -3.00 9.61
C ARG A 138 -4.29 -2.94 9.62
N SER A 139 -3.65 -3.09 8.46
CA SER A 139 -2.21 -2.86 8.33
C SER A 139 -1.82 -1.37 8.38
N SER A 140 -0.57 -1.08 8.76
CA SER A 140 0.01 0.27 8.75
C SER A 140 0.46 0.72 7.36
N ASN A 141 -0.01 0.07 6.29
CA ASN A 141 0.37 0.42 4.93
C ASN A 141 -0.24 1.77 4.56
N ILE A 142 0.61 2.70 4.12
CA ILE A 142 0.20 3.94 3.47
C ILE A 142 0.47 3.89 1.98
N ASN A 143 -0.37 4.59 1.22
CA ASN A 143 -0.16 4.78 -0.22
C ASN A 143 0.90 5.88 -0.45
N TYR A 144 2.15 5.62 -0.05
CA TYR A 144 3.30 6.54 -0.10
C TYR A 144 3.90 6.65 -1.51
N ARG A 145 3.12 7.17 -2.46
CA ARG A 145 3.55 7.34 -3.86
C ARG A 145 2.72 8.38 -4.59
N GLY A 146 3.12 8.68 -5.83
CA GLY A 146 2.44 9.65 -6.69
C GLY A 146 2.22 10.98 -5.99
N PHE A 147 1.03 11.57 -6.18
CA PHE A 147 0.68 12.86 -5.56
C PHE A 147 0.55 12.82 -4.03
N ARG A 148 0.36 11.64 -3.41
CA ARG A 148 0.18 11.51 -1.96
C ARG A 148 1.49 11.65 -1.19
N LYS A 149 2.61 11.29 -1.83
CA LYS A 149 3.94 11.29 -1.20
C LYS A 149 4.30 12.65 -0.57
N GLU A 150 4.03 13.74 -1.29
CA GLU A 150 4.33 15.10 -0.78
C GLU A 150 3.51 15.44 0.48
N TYR A 151 2.23 15.05 0.53
CA TYR A 151 1.39 15.25 1.70
C TYR A 151 1.96 14.55 2.93
N TYR A 152 2.38 13.28 2.81
CA TYR A 152 2.94 12.54 3.94
C TYR A 152 4.27 13.15 4.42
N ILE A 153 5.13 13.57 3.49
CA ILE A 153 6.39 14.26 3.82
C ILE A 153 6.09 15.56 4.59
N GLU A 154 5.17 16.39 4.08
CA GLU A 154 4.80 17.64 4.74
C GLU A 154 4.20 17.39 6.13
N GLU A 155 3.25 16.45 6.24
CA GLU A 155 2.59 16.11 7.50
C GLU A 155 3.60 15.64 8.55
N LEU A 156 4.59 14.82 8.18
CA LEU A 156 5.63 14.33 9.08
C LEU A 156 6.36 15.47 9.80
N PHE A 157 6.74 16.52 9.06
CA PHE A 157 7.55 17.63 9.58
C PHE A 157 6.72 18.76 10.21
N THR A 158 5.47 18.94 9.79
CA THR A 158 4.63 20.07 10.22
C THR A 158 3.58 19.68 11.25
N ASN A 159 3.22 18.40 11.34
CA ASN A 159 2.04 17.92 12.08
C ASN A 159 0.77 18.70 11.68
N MET A 160 0.65 19.06 10.40
CA MET A 160 -0.48 19.82 9.90
C MET A 160 -1.79 19.07 10.13
N ASN A 161 -2.86 19.82 10.35
CA ASN A 161 -4.21 19.28 10.47
C ASN A 161 -5.04 19.44 9.20
N GLU A 162 -4.42 19.90 8.11
CA GLU A 162 -5.11 20.10 6.85
C GLU A 162 -5.55 18.75 6.26
N VAL A 163 -6.75 18.75 5.71
CA VAL A 163 -7.32 17.60 5.01
C VAL A 163 -7.02 17.80 3.54
N PRO A 164 -6.23 16.93 2.90
CA PRO A 164 -5.88 17.12 1.52
C PRO A 164 -7.10 16.89 0.62
N GLU A 165 -7.27 17.72 -0.42
CA GLU A 165 -8.45 17.71 -1.30
C GLU A 165 -8.75 16.30 -1.83
N TRP A 166 -7.71 15.57 -2.25
CA TRP A 166 -7.83 14.21 -2.77
C TRP A 166 -8.44 13.21 -1.79
N SER A 167 -8.39 13.47 -0.48
CA SER A 167 -8.97 12.56 0.52
C SER A 167 -10.47 12.74 0.70
N THR A 168 -11.02 13.83 0.17
CA THR A 168 -12.47 14.13 0.18
C THR A 168 -13.08 14.07 -1.21
N PHE A 169 -12.24 13.87 -2.23
CA PHE A 169 -12.63 13.79 -3.62
C PHE A 169 -13.59 12.63 -3.86
N THR A 170 -14.70 12.92 -4.54
CA THR A 170 -15.63 11.93 -5.09
C THR A 170 -15.74 12.18 -6.59
N PRO A 171 -15.50 11.18 -7.45
CA PRO A 171 -15.58 11.37 -8.89
C PRO A 171 -17.02 11.46 -9.36
N GLU A 172 -17.26 12.33 -10.33
CA GLU A 172 -18.52 12.40 -11.09
C GLU A 172 -18.24 11.97 -12.53
N PHE A 173 -18.88 10.89 -12.95
CA PHE A 173 -18.75 10.33 -14.29
C PHE A 173 -20.11 10.36 -14.98
N GLU A 174 -20.33 11.40 -15.80
CA GLU A 174 -21.55 11.54 -16.58
C GLU A 174 -21.26 11.40 -18.08
N ASN A 175 -22.20 10.78 -18.81
CA ASN A 175 -22.19 10.73 -20.28
C ASN A 175 -20.88 10.19 -20.89
N ILE A 176 -20.30 9.14 -20.29
CA ILE A 176 -19.13 8.47 -20.86
C ILE A 176 -19.57 7.63 -22.05
N ASP A 177 -19.02 7.96 -23.23
CA ASP A 177 -19.15 7.13 -24.42
C ASP A 177 -18.20 5.92 -24.31
N GLU A 178 -18.76 4.78 -23.91
CA GLU A 178 -18.02 3.54 -23.69
C GLU A 178 -18.74 2.36 -24.35
N THR A 179 -17.97 1.48 -24.99
CA THR A 179 -18.48 0.29 -25.67
C THR A 179 -18.25 -0.93 -24.81
N ALA A 180 -19.27 -1.77 -24.65
CA ALA A 180 -19.12 -3.04 -23.96
C ALA A 180 -18.26 -4.00 -24.81
N VAL A 181 -17.18 -4.51 -24.21
CA VAL A 181 -16.28 -5.50 -24.82
C VAL A 181 -16.44 -6.88 -24.21
N ILE A 182 -16.93 -6.94 -22.97
CA ILE A 182 -17.33 -8.17 -22.29
C ILE A 182 -18.68 -7.91 -21.63
N GLU A 183 -19.66 -8.75 -21.93
CA GLU A 183 -20.95 -8.79 -21.24
C GLU A 183 -21.28 -10.25 -20.96
N GLN A 184 -21.23 -10.63 -19.68
CA GLN A 184 -21.44 -12.01 -19.24
C GLN A 184 -22.51 -12.02 -18.16
N ASP A 185 -23.70 -12.46 -18.52
CA ASP A 185 -24.83 -12.78 -17.63
C ASP A 185 -24.91 -14.28 -17.30
N PHE A 186 -23.96 -15.06 -17.84
CA PHE A 186 -23.85 -16.51 -17.70
C PHE A 186 -25.13 -17.28 -18.07
N SER A 187 -25.92 -16.78 -19.02
CA SER A 187 -27.09 -17.51 -19.53
C SER A 187 -26.70 -18.63 -20.52
N SER A 188 -25.63 -18.45 -21.30
CA SER A 188 -25.06 -19.44 -22.23
C SER A 188 -23.73 -18.95 -22.82
N ASN A 189 -22.80 -19.85 -23.14
CA ASN A 189 -21.42 -19.55 -23.61
C ASN A 189 -20.63 -18.64 -22.64
N SER A 190 -19.32 -18.85 -22.53
CA SER A 190 -18.49 -18.07 -21.62
C SER A 190 -17.03 -18.12 -22.02
N ASP A 191 -16.40 -16.95 -22.03
CA ASP A 191 -14.95 -16.83 -22.21
C ASP A 191 -14.19 -17.08 -20.90
N TRP A 192 -14.90 -17.37 -19.81
CA TRP A 192 -14.31 -17.84 -18.57
C TRP A 192 -13.99 -19.33 -18.65
N THR A 193 -13.09 -19.79 -17.78
CA THR A 193 -12.71 -21.21 -17.73
C THR A 193 -13.87 -22.06 -17.22
N ILE A 194 -14.23 -23.11 -17.97
CA ILE A 194 -15.27 -24.10 -17.64
C ILE A 194 -14.64 -25.49 -17.72
N GLY A 195 -14.93 -26.34 -16.74
CA GLY A 195 -14.41 -27.71 -16.66
C GLY A 195 -13.89 -28.06 -15.28
N GLU A 196 -13.32 -29.26 -15.18
CA GLU A 196 -12.86 -29.86 -13.94
C GLU A 196 -11.49 -30.52 -14.13
N ASN A 197 -10.64 -30.40 -13.11
CA ASN A 197 -9.44 -31.22 -12.96
C ASN A 197 -9.13 -31.44 -11.47
N THR A 198 -7.89 -31.85 -11.16
CA THR A 198 -7.42 -32.09 -9.78
C THR A 198 -7.29 -30.83 -8.95
N LEU A 199 -7.23 -29.65 -9.57
CA LEU A 199 -7.00 -28.36 -8.94
C LEU A 199 -8.28 -27.54 -8.77
N TYR A 200 -9.24 -27.66 -9.68
CA TYR A 200 -10.47 -26.90 -9.63
C TYR A 200 -11.65 -27.63 -10.29
N GLU A 201 -12.85 -27.12 -10.03
CA GLU A 201 -14.08 -27.39 -10.77
C GLU A 201 -14.77 -26.07 -11.09
N SER A 202 -15.29 -25.92 -12.30
CA SER A 202 -15.97 -24.71 -12.75
C SER A 202 -17.12 -25.03 -13.69
N LYS A 203 -18.24 -24.34 -13.50
CA LYS A 203 -19.48 -24.57 -14.24
C LYS A 203 -20.36 -23.33 -14.25
N ILE A 204 -21.29 -23.30 -15.20
CA ILE A 204 -22.40 -22.35 -15.24
C ILE A 204 -23.68 -23.12 -14.95
N GLU A 205 -24.42 -22.67 -13.95
CA GLU A 205 -25.68 -23.28 -13.55
C GLU A 205 -26.64 -22.19 -13.06
N ASN A 206 -27.86 -22.17 -13.61
CA ASN A 206 -28.92 -21.20 -13.26
C ASN A 206 -28.48 -19.72 -13.36
N GLY A 207 -27.72 -19.36 -14.40
CA GLY A 207 -27.25 -17.99 -14.59
C GLY A 207 -26.08 -17.58 -13.69
N ILE A 208 -25.50 -18.51 -12.94
CA ILE A 208 -24.36 -18.25 -12.06
C ILE A 208 -23.14 -19.01 -12.56
N TYR A 209 -22.03 -18.31 -12.74
CA TYR A 209 -20.72 -18.94 -12.89
C TYR A 209 -20.16 -19.30 -11.52
N SER A 210 -19.73 -20.54 -11.35
CA SER A 210 -19.06 -21.00 -10.13
C SER A 210 -17.68 -21.55 -10.44
N PHE A 211 -16.73 -21.23 -9.56
CA PHE A 211 -15.36 -21.75 -9.62
C PHE A 211 -14.93 -22.18 -8.22
N THR A 212 -14.73 -23.49 -8.03
CA THR A 212 -14.32 -24.12 -6.78
C THR A 212 -12.87 -24.55 -6.86
N THR A 213 -12.03 -24.01 -5.97
CA THR A 213 -10.64 -24.43 -5.83
C THR A 213 -10.56 -25.69 -4.95
N LYS A 214 -9.80 -26.70 -5.37
CA LYS A 214 -9.60 -27.97 -4.65
C LYS A 214 -8.24 -28.05 -3.94
N SER A 215 -7.47 -26.97 -3.96
CA SER A 215 -6.17 -26.88 -3.29
C SER A 215 -6.13 -25.71 -2.32
N SER A 216 -5.15 -25.71 -1.41
CA SER A 216 -4.90 -24.60 -0.49
C SER A 216 -4.32 -23.35 -1.16
N GLN A 217 -3.91 -23.44 -2.43
CA GLN A 217 -3.35 -22.30 -3.16
C GLN A 217 -4.46 -21.44 -3.75
N SER A 218 -4.25 -20.12 -3.77
CA SER A 218 -5.15 -19.22 -4.48
C SER A 218 -5.06 -19.43 -6.00
N PHE A 219 -6.15 -19.15 -6.70
CA PHE A 219 -6.25 -19.21 -8.16
C PHE A 219 -6.53 -17.85 -8.76
N TYR A 220 -5.98 -17.62 -9.95
CA TYR A 220 -6.40 -16.57 -10.85
C TYR A 220 -7.18 -17.19 -12.00
N VAL A 221 -8.40 -16.71 -12.19
CA VAL A 221 -9.26 -17.13 -13.30
C VAL A 221 -9.40 -15.93 -14.20
N LEU A 222 -8.81 -16.03 -15.39
CA LEU A 222 -8.78 -14.95 -16.37
C LEU A 222 -9.83 -15.18 -17.45
N ASN A 223 -10.43 -14.09 -17.93
CA ASN A 223 -11.29 -14.12 -19.11
C ASN A 223 -10.41 -14.31 -20.37
N LYS A 224 -10.90 -15.08 -21.34
CA LYS A 224 -10.19 -15.34 -22.62
C LYS A 224 -10.37 -14.23 -23.66
N GLY A 225 -11.33 -13.32 -23.46
CA GLY A 225 -11.48 -12.12 -24.27
C GLY A 225 -10.31 -11.15 -24.08
N SER A 226 -10.13 -10.24 -25.03
CA SER A 226 -9.09 -9.20 -24.97
C SER A 226 -9.68 -7.89 -24.48
N VAL A 227 -9.11 -7.30 -23.42
CA VAL A 227 -9.45 -5.97 -22.92
C VAL A 227 -8.18 -5.15 -22.88
N GLU A 228 -8.02 -4.14 -23.74
CA GLU A 228 -6.81 -3.29 -23.71
C GLU A 228 -6.72 -2.46 -22.41
N THR A 229 -6.04 -2.98 -21.38
CA THR A 229 -6.04 -2.36 -20.03
C THR A 229 -5.28 -1.04 -19.98
N THR A 230 -4.49 -0.74 -21.02
CA THR A 230 -3.85 0.57 -21.21
C THR A 230 -4.84 1.68 -21.56
N GLN A 231 -6.02 1.34 -22.09
CA GLN A 231 -7.10 2.30 -22.41
C GLN A 231 -7.94 2.67 -21.18
N ASN A 232 -8.94 3.51 -21.36
CA ASN A 232 -9.95 3.75 -20.34
C ASN A 232 -10.90 2.55 -20.31
N PHE A 233 -11.23 2.08 -19.12
CA PHE A 233 -12.18 0.97 -18.97
C PHE A 233 -13.01 1.09 -17.70
N TYR A 234 -14.14 0.40 -17.70
CA TYR A 234 -14.96 0.13 -16.54
C TYR A 234 -15.14 -1.38 -16.44
N PHE A 235 -14.63 -1.99 -15.37
CA PHE A 235 -14.82 -3.41 -15.08
C PHE A 235 -15.68 -3.53 -13.83
N GLU A 236 -16.86 -4.13 -13.97
CA GLU A 236 -17.79 -4.42 -12.89
C GLU A 236 -18.12 -5.91 -12.86
N ALA A 237 -18.20 -6.49 -11.67
CA ALA A 237 -18.71 -7.83 -11.47
C ALA A 237 -19.44 -7.94 -10.13
N ARG A 238 -20.51 -8.74 -10.12
CA ARG A 238 -21.21 -9.11 -8.89
C ARG A 238 -20.76 -10.50 -8.46
N ILE A 239 -20.02 -10.55 -7.35
CA ILE A 239 -19.33 -11.75 -6.89
C ILE A 239 -19.67 -12.10 -5.44
N LYS A 240 -19.60 -13.40 -5.13
CA LYS A 240 -19.70 -13.95 -3.78
C LYS A 240 -18.61 -14.98 -3.59
N VAL A 241 -18.00 -15.02 -2.41
CA VAL A 241 -17.09 -16.10 -2.02
C VAL A 241 -17.64 -16.87 -0.83
N THR A 242 -17.52 -18.19 -0.88
CA THR A 242 -17.67 -19.05 0.30
C THR A 242 -16.30 -19.61 0.64
N SER A 243 -15.77 -19.22 1.80
CA SER A 243 -14.49 -19.68 2.32
C SER A 243 -14.62 -20.00 3.81
N ASN A 244 -13.86 -21.00 4.27
CA ASN A 244 -13.73 -21.31 5.69
C ASN A 244 -12.78 -20.34 6.42
N GLU A 245 -12.00 -19.56 5.67
CA GLU A 245 -11.07 -18.56 6.20
C GLU A 245 -11.68 -17.16 6.01
N THR A 246 -11.86 -16.42 7.10
CA THR A 246 -12.48 -15.08 7.04
C THR A 246 -11.58 -14.04 6.38
N ASP A 247 -10.28 -14.30 6.39
CA ASP A 247 -9.23 -13.35 5.93
C ASP A 247 -8.86 -13.61 4.47
N ALA A 248 -9.42 -14.67 3.90
CA ALA A 248 -9.26 -15.07 2.52
C ALA A 248 -9.73 -13.96 1.57
N THR A 249 -8.83 -13.52 0.69
CA THR A 249 -9.09 -12.40 -0.22
C THR A 249 -9.58 -12.87 -1.59
N VAL A 250 -10.71 -12.30 -2.02
CA VAL A 250 -11.34 -12.49 -3.33
C VAL A 250 -11.49 -11.13 -4.01
N GLY A 251 -11.48 -11.07 -5.33
CA GLY A 251 -11.84 -9.83 -6.03
C GLY A 251 -11.35 -9.78 -7.47
N LEU A 252 -11.27 -8.56 -8.00
CA LEU A 252 -10.94 -8.29 -9.39
C LEU A 252 -9.42 -8.23 -9.59
N VAL A 253 -8.97 -8.73 -10.74
CA VAL A 253 -7.60 -8.57 -11.23
C VAL A 253 -7.63 -8.05 -12.65
N TYR A 254 -6.65 -7.23 -13.01
CA TYR A 254 -6.51 -6.67 -14.35
C TYR A 254 -5.06 -6.28 -14.65
N GLY A 255 -4.69 -6.32 -15.92
CA GLY A 255 -3.37 -5.95 -16.42
C GLY A 255 -2.71 -7.08 -17.21
N SER A 256 -1.47 -7.44 -16.83
CA SER A 256 -0.66 -8.44 -17.52
C SER A 256 -0.15 -9.51 -16.55
N TYR A 257 -0.53 -10.76 -16.77
CA TYR A 257 0.15 -11.93 -16.24
C TYR A 257 1.20 -12.33 -17.28
N LYS A 258 2.43 -11.84 -17.08
CA LYS A 258 3.62 -12.06 -17.90
C LYS A 258 3.40 -12.93 -19.14
N ASP A 259 3.37 -12.29 -20.29
CA ASP A 259 3.49 -12.94 -21.59
C ASP A 259 4.85 -12.61 -22.22
N ASP A 260 5.14 -13.13 -23.41
CA ASP A 260 6.42 -12.89 -24.11
C ASP A 260 6.63 -11.41 -24.50
N THR A 261 5.57 -10.57 -24.39
CA THR A 261 5.56 -9.19 -24.89
C THR A 261 5.49 -8.12 -23.80
N ASN A 262 4.94 -8.43 -22.63
CA ASN A 262 4.71 -7.48 -21.55
C ASN A 262 5.28 -7.98 -20.20
N PRO A 263 5.81 -7.09 -19.36
CA PRO A 263 6.17 -7.44 -17.99
C PRO A 263 4.91 -7.81 -17.19
N THR A 264 5.07 -8.58 -16.11
CA THR A 264 3.99 -8.79 -15.15
C THR A 264 3.54 -7.44 -14.60
N SER A 265 2.23 -7.22 -14.55
CA SER A 265 1.62 -6.04 -13.96
C SER A 265 0.18 -6.37 -13.62
N VAL A 266 0.00 -7.14 -12.55
CA VAL A 266 -1.34 -7.56 -12.10
C VAL A 266 -1.79 -6.61 -11.03
N HIS A 267 -2.63 -5.66 -11.43
CA HIS A 267 -3.33 -4.78 -10.52
C HIS A 267 -4.51 -5.53 -9.91
N TYR A 268 -4.80 -5.21 -8.66
CA TYR A 268 -5.86 -5.89 -7.93
C TYR A 268 -6.73 -4.98 -7.09
N PHE A 269 -7.97 -5.44 -6.96
CA PHE A 269 -8.97 -4.89 -6.07
C PHE A 269 -9.67 -6.04 -5.35
N TYR A 270 -9.21 -6.32 -4.13
CA TYR A 270 -9.66 -7.45 -3.34
C TYR A 270 -10.47 -7.01 -2.13
N HIS A 271 -11.32 -7.90 -1.63
CA HIS A 271 -11.90 -7.80 -0.30
C HIS A 271 -11.89 -9.16 0.42
N ASN A 272 -12.19 -9.16 1.71
CA ASN A 272 -12.41 -10.38 2.49
C ASN A 272 -13.67 -10.30 3.36
N ASN A 273 -13.99 -11.40 4.05
CA ASN A 273 -15.19 -11.48 4.91
C ASN A 273 -15.04 -10.72 6.25
N LYS A 274 -13.83 -10.23 6.58
CA LYS A 274 -13.60 -9.27 7.68
C LYS A 274 -13.82 -7.81 7.27
N LYS A 275 -14.32 -7.56 6.06
CA LYS A 275 -14.58 -6.23 5.49
C LYS A 275 -13.33 -5.41 5.16
N HIS A 276 -12.17 -6.05 5.06
CA HIS A 276 -10.98 -5.39 4.52
C HIS A 276 -11.05 -5.35 3.01
N THR A 277 -10.51 -4.28 2.44
CA THR A 277 -10.41 -4.03 1.02
C THR A 277 -8.99 -3.63 0.69
N TYR A 278 -8.39 -4.32 -0.27
CA TYR A 278 -6.99 -4.14 -0.65
C TYR A 278 -6.89 -3.67 -2.09
N VAL A 279 -6.12 -2.62 -2.31
CA VAL A 279 -5.74 -2.13 -3.64
C VAL A 279 -4.23 -2.21 -3.78
N GLY A 280 -3.75 -2.73 -4.90
CA GLY A 280 -2.31 -2.86 -5.14
C GLY A 280 -1.96 -3.45 -6.49
N GLU A 281 -0.68 -3.78 -6.63
CA GLU A 281 -0.11 -4.45 -7.79
C GLU A 281 0.81 -5.60 -7.31
N SER A 282 0.79 -6.72 -8.04
CA SER A 282 1.42 -7.99 -7.65
C SER A 282 2.95 -7.99 -7.51
N GLU A 283 3.67 -7.12 -8.22
CA GLU A 283 5.13 -6.99 -8.11
C GLU A 283 5.55 -6.02 -7.00
N CYS A 284 4.59 -5.35 -6.35
CA CYS A 284 4.83 -4.50 -5.20
C CYS A 284 4.87 -5.30 -3.90
N LEU A 285 5.63 -4.80 -2.92
CA LEU A 285 5.61 -5.37 -1.57
C LEU A 285 4.35 -4.89 -0.85
N GLY A 286 3.37 -5.80 -0.73
CA GLY A 286 2.10 -5.54 -0.06
C GLY A 286 1.13 -4.67 -0.86
N PRO A 287 -0.09 -4.45 -0.34
CA PRO A 287 -1.05 -3.53 -0.92
C PRO A 287 -0.62 -2.08 -0.72
N PHE A 288 -1.02 -1.21 -1.65
CA PHE A 288 -0.88 0.24 -1.50
C PHE A 288 -1.73 0.75 -0.33
N ILE A 289 -2.88 0.13 -0.11
CA ILE A 289 -3.77 0.46 1.00
C ILE A 289 -4.59 -0.75 1.42
N ASP A 290 -4.84 -0.84 2.72
CA ASP A 290 -5.86 -1.68 3.34
C ASP A 290 -6.97 -0.75 3.84
N LEU A 291 -8.24 -0.97 3.48
CA LEU A 291 -9.38 -0.16 3.89
C LEU A 291 -10.41 -1.03 4.61
N TYR A 292 -11.00 -0.52 5.68
CA TYR A 292 -12.15 -1.15 6.33
C TYR A 292 -13.46 -0.58 5.75
N ILE A 293 -14.24 -1.42 5.05
CA ILE A 293 -15.44 -0.98 4.34
C ILE A 293 -16.70 -1.65 4.91
N ASP A 294 -17.46 -0.90 5.71
CA ASP A 294 -18.64 -1.43 6.40
C ASP A 294 -19.73 -2.00 5.49
N GLY A 295 -19.79 -1.51 4.25
CA GLY A 295 -20.75 -1.90 3.22
C GLY A 295 -20.53 -3.28 2.60
N ILE A 296 -19.46 -4.00 2.95
CA ILE A 296 -19.23 -5.37 2.49
C ILE A 296 -20.18 -6.34 3.19
N GLN A 297 -20.88 -7.14 2.40
CA GLN A 297 -21.77 -8.20 2.86
C GLN A 297 -21.00 -9.53 2.93
N ALA A 298 -20.58 -9.93 4.14
CA ALA A 298 -19.82 -11.17 4.35
C ALA A 298 -20.61 -12.41 3.90
N ASN A 299 -19.95 -13.32 3.17
CA ASN A 299 -20.55 -14.53 2.60
C ASN A 299 -21.78 -14.30 1.69
N ASP A 300 -21.95 -13.08 1.17
CA ASP A 300 -23.01 -12.73 0.24
C ASP A 300 -22.45 -12.05 -1.01
N PHE A 301 -23.33 -11.76 -1.98
CA PHE A 301 -22.97 -11.07 -3.20
C PHE A 301 -22.65 -9.60 -2.94
N ASN A 302 -21.48 -9.19 -3.40
CA ASN A 302 -21.07 -7.81 -3.49
C ASN A 302 -20.77 -7.45 -4.94
N THR A 303 -21.17 -6.26 -5.37
CA THR A 303 -20.74 -5.71 -6.65
C THR A 303 -19.43 -4.97 -6.44
N LEU A 304 -18.38 -5.41 -7.13
CA LEU A 304 -17.11 -4.70 -7.20
C LEU A 304 -17.01 -4.04 -8.57
N ALA A 305 -16.55 -2.79 -8.60
CA ALA A 305 -16.17 -2.16 -9.86
C ALA A 305 -14.87 -1.38 -9.73
N VAL A 306 -14.15 -1.31 -10.85
CA VAL A 306 -13.01 -0.43 -11.05
C VAL A 306 -13.19 0.35 -12.35
N ARG A 307 -13.00 1.66 -12.29
CA ARG A 307 -12.91 2.52 -13.46
C ARG A 307 -11.47 2.97 -13.62
N LYS A 308 -10.87 2.75 -14.78
CA LYS A 308 -9.67 3.47 -15.21
C LYS A 308 -10.08 4.66 -16.05
N LYS A 309 -9.66 5.85 -15.64
CA LYS A 309 -9.75 7.08 -16.45
C LYS A 309 -8.39 7.74 -16.48
N ASP A 310 -7.81 7.77 -17.67
CA ASP A 310 -6.45 8.20 -17.98
C ASP A 310 -5.45 7.48 -17.08
N ASN A 311 -4.82 8.20 -16.14
CA ASN A 311 -3.85 7.66 -15.17
C ASN A 311 -4.45 7.43 -13.77
N SER A 312 -5.77 7.42 -13.60
CA SER A 312 -6.39 7.20 -12.30
C SER A 312 -7.31 5.99 -12.31
N LEU A 313 -7.31 5.27 -11.20
CA LEU A 313 -8.19 4.15 -10.90
C LEU A 313 -9.16 4.54 -9.78
N TYR A 314 -10.44 4.25 -9.98
CA TYR A 314 -11.53 4.56 -9.07
C TYR A 314 -12.25 3.27 -8.71
N TYR A 315 -12.42 3.03 -7.42
CA TYR A 315 -12.89 1.77 -6.89
C TYR A 315 -14.27 1.93 -6.26
N TYR A 316 -15.13 0.94 -6.50
CA TYR A 316 -16.51 0.95 -6.05
C TYR A 316 -16.89 -0.38 -5.42
N ILE A 317 -17.67 -0.32 -4.33
CA ILE A 317 -18.31 -1.48 -3.71
C ILE A 317 -19.79 -1.18 -3.58
N ASN A 318 -20.63 -2.08 -4.10
CA ASN A 318 -22.09 -2.00 -4.06
C ASN A 318 -22.62 -0.66 -4.57
N GLY A 319 -22.02 -0.16 -5.66
CA GLY A 319 -22.36 1.12 -6.30
C GLY A 319 -21.81 2.36 -5.62
N ASN A 320 -21.17 2.24 -4.44
CA ASN A 320 -20.59 3.36 -3.73
C ASN A 320 -19.11 3.52 -4.08
N PHE A 321 -18.69 4.74 -4.37
CA PHE A 321 -17.27 5.08 -4.48
C PHE A 321 -16.58 4.90 -3.12
N ILE A 322 -15.44 4.21 -3.11
CA ILE A 322 -14.71 3.92 -1.86
C ILE A 322 -13.28 4.48 -1.84
N TYR A 323 -12.60 4.56 -2.99
CA TYR A 323 -11.20 4.95 -3.04
C TYR A 323 -10.76 5.29 -4.46
N HIS A 324 -9.67 6.03 -4.60
CA HIS A 324 -8.98 6.24 -5.86
C HIS A 324 -7.47 6.16 -5.69
N SER A 325 -6.78 5.70 -6.74
CA SER A 325 -5.32 5.68 -6.77
C SER A 325 -4.82 6.04 -8.16
N ASP A 326 -3.63 6.61 -8.25
CA ASP A 326 -3.04 6.94 -9.55
C ASP A 326 -2.10 5.85 -10.03
N LEU A 327 -1.94 5.80 -11.34
CA LEU A 327 -0.83 5.17 -12.05
C LEU A 327 0.27 6.24 -12.20
N ASP A 328 1.51 5.80 -12.11
CA ASP A 328 2.69 6.65 -12.25
C ASP A 328 3.78 5.92 -13.04
N ASP A 329 4.93 6.56 -13.21
CA ASP A 329 6.04 6.01 -13.99
C ASP A 329 6.67 4.75 -13.36
N VAL A 330 6.35 4.43 -12.10
CA VAL A 330 6.77 3.21 -11.42
C VAL A 330 5.66 2.16 -11.49
N ILE A 331 4.42 2.57 -11.22
CA ILE A 331 3.21 1.73 -11.18
C ILE A 331 2.41 1.93 -12.47
N GLU A 332 2.97 1.42 -13.56
CA GLU A 332 2.32 1.41 -14.87
C GLU A 332 1.31 0.25 -15.01
N MET A 333 0.43 0.34 -16.01
CA MET A 333 -0.51 -0.72 -16.37
C MET A 333 -0.28 -1.18 -17.80
N TYR A 334 -0.18 -2.50 -17.97
CA TYR A 334 0.04 -3.16 -19.25
C TYR A 334 -0.89 -4.35 -19.43
N GLY A 335 -0.95 -4.85 -20.67
CA GLY A 335 -1.59 -6.13 -20.98
C GLY A 335 -3.07 -6.01 -21.29
N ASN A 336 -3.67 -7.18 -21.48
CA ASN A 336 -5.03 -7.29 -21.98
C ASN A 336 -5.94 -8.20 -21.15
N GLN A 337 -5.52 -8.55 -19.94
CA GLN A 337 -6.17 -9.56 -19.12
C GLN A 337 -6.97 -8.93 -18.01
N ILE A 338 -8.13 -9.52 -17.77
CA ILE A 338 -8.97 -9.26 -16.60
C ILE A 338 -9.38 -10.59 -15.98
N GLY A 339 -9.76 -10.58 -14.71
CA GLY A 339 -10.21 -11.79 -14.06
C GLY A 339 -10.60 -11.65 -12.62
N PHE A 340 -10.57 -12.79 -11.94
CA PHE A 340 -10.79 -12.90 -10.52
C PHE A 340 -9.62 -13.58 -9.81
N LYS A 341 -9.34 -13.15 -8.58
CA LYS A 341 -8.58 -13.93 -7.60
C LYS A 341 -9.57 -14.70 -6.74
N ILE A 342 -9.32 -16.00 -6.54
CA ILE A 342 -10.10 -16.88 -5.66
C ILE A 342 -9.15 -17.47 -4.61
N PRO A 343 -9.49 -17.42 -3.32
CA PRO A 343 -8.71 -18.09 -2.30
C PRO A 343 -8.70 -19.62 -2.47
N GLY A 344 -7.72 -20.29 -1.87
CA GLY A 344 -7.70 -21.75 -1.80
C GLY A 344 -8.87 -22.31 -1.00
N ASN A 345 -9.21 -23.58 -1.25
CA ASN A 345 -10.31 -24.31 -0.61
C ASN A 345 -11.63 -23.51 -0.52
N SER A 346 -11.92 -22.69 -1.53
CA SER A 346 -13.07 -21.78 -1.57
C SER A 346 -13.85 -21.94 -2.87
N THR A 347 -15.06 -21.40 -2.90
CA THR A 347 -15.88 -21.28 -4.11
C THR A 347 -16.20 -19.82 -4.38
N LEU A 348 -15.86 -19.35 -5.58
CA LEU A 348 -16.33 -18.10 -6.15
C LEU A 348 -17.64 -18.36 -6.89
N TYR A 349 -18.60 -17.45 -6.71
CA TYR A 349 -19.81 -17.33 -7.50
C TYR A 349 -19.81 -15.96 -8.17
N VAL A 350 -20.12 -15.91 -9.46
CA VAL A 350 -20.22 -14.68 -10.24
C VAL A 350 -21.60 -14.66 -10.88
N ASP A 351 -22.35 -13.62 -10.57
CA ASP A 351 -23.71 -13.38 -11.09
C ASP A 351 -23.64 -12.71 -12.47
N TYR A 352 -22.79 -11.69 -12.61
CA TYR A 352 -22.45 -11.12 -13.90
C TYR A 352 -21.06 -10.52 -13.88
N ALA A 353 -20.48 -10.33 -15.08
CA ALA A 353 -19.27 -9.56 -15.30
C ALA A 353 -19.38 -8.74 -16.59
N THR A 354 -19.07 -7.45 -16.49
CA THR A 354 -19.13 -6.51 -17.61
C THR A 354 -17.86 -5.70 -17.68
N VAL A 355 -17.32 -5.56 -18.89
CA VAL A 355 -16.26 -4.60 -19.19
C VAL A 355 -16.65 -3.70 -20.34
N LYS A 356 -16.48 -2.40 -20.12
CA LYS A 356 -16.67 -1.36 -21.11
C LYS A 356 -15.37 -0.61 -21.34
N GLN A 357 -15.09 -0.22 -22.57
CA GLN A 357 -13.88 0.52 -22.94
C GLN A 357 -14.20 1.81 -23.70
N SER A 358 -13.31 2.77 -23.56
CA SER A 358 -13.30 4.00 -24.35
C SER A 358 -11.85 4.38 -24.66
N GLU A 359 -11.64 5.13 -25.73
CA GLU A 359 -10.30 5.63 -26.03
C GLU A 359 -9.77 6.51 -24.89
N ASN A 360 -8.44 6.51 -24.74
CA ASN A 360 -7.80 7.49 -23.87
C ASN A 360 -8.06 8.89 -24.45
N SER A 361 -8.27 9.89 -23.58
CA SER A 361 -8.62 11.24 -24.03
C SER A 361 -7.51 11.95 -24.81
N GLY A 362 -6.36 11.29 -25.04
CA GLY A 362 -5.16 11.84 -25.69
C GLY A 362 -4.46 12.91 -24.87
N VAL A 363 -5.13 13.46 -23.86
CA VAL A 363 -4.59 14.45 -22.93
C VAL A 363 -4.16 13.70 -21.68
N ARG A 364 -2.85 13.74 -21.36
CA ARG A 364 -2.35 13.40 -20.02
C ARG A 364 -2.79 14.50 -19.04
N ASN A 365 -4.10 14.65 -18.83
CA ASN A 365 -4.61 15.53 -17.80
C ASN A 365 -4.39 14.82 -16.48
N ARG A 366 -3.34 15.24 -15.77
CA ARG A 366 -3.15 14.91 -14.35
C ARG A 366 -4.42 15.31 -13.61
N SER A 367 -4.82 14.52 -12.60
CA SER A 367 -6.00 14.82 -11.79
C SER A 367 -5.94 16.25 -11.23
N LYS A 368 -7.09 16.90 -11.05
CA LYS A 368 -7.16 18.25 -10.44
C LYS A 368 -6.47 18.31 -9.08
N SER A 369 -6.48 17.22 -8.31
CA SER A 369 -5.72 17.12 -7.06
C SER A 369 -4.21 17.20 -7.26
N THR A 370 -3.68 16.71 -8.38
CA THR A 370 -2.26 16.86 -8.74
C THR A 370 -1.94 18.29 -9.20
N GLN A 371 -2.89 18.96 -9.89
CA GLN A 371 -2.74 20.36 -10.30
C GLN A 371 -2.82 21.34 -9.11
N ALA A 372 -3.74 21.12 -8.16
CA ALA A 372 -3.90 21.95 -6.97
C ALA A 372 -2.66 21.97 -6.07
N ILE A 373 -1.93 20.85 -5.97
CA ILE A 373 -0.69 20.74 -5.19
C ILE A 373 0.47 21.51 -5.83
N GLU A 374 0.51 21.65 -7.16
CA GLU A 374 1.52 22.47 -7.84
C GLU A 374 1.17 23.97 -7.80
N GLU A 375 -0.10 24.34 -7.83
CA GLU A 375 -0.52 25.75 -7.65
C GLU A 375 -0.21 26.28 -6.24
N THR A 376 -0.18 25.42 -5.21
CA THR A 376 0.30 25.79 -3.86
C THR A 376 1.81 26.02 -3.77
N LYS A 377 2.61 25.66 -4.79
CA LYS A 377 4.08 25.93 -4.80
C LYS A 377 4.43 27.40 -5.07
N ASP A 378 3.45 28.22 -5.46
CA ASP A 378 3.62 29.67 -5.70
C ASP A 378 3.24 30.56 -4.50
N ILE A 379 3.13 30.01 -3.30
CA ILE A 379 3.01 30.84 -2.09
C ILE A 379 4.36 31.51 -1.81
N GLU A 380 4.47 32.76 -2.24
CA GLU A 380 5.57 33.68 -1.90
C GLU A 380 5.88 33.60 -0.40
N VAL A 381 7.10 33.14 -0.09
CA VAL A 381 7.68 33.23 1.25
C VAL A 381 7.76 34.71 1.63
N LYS A 382 6.78 35.19 2.40
CA LYS A 382 6.87 36.50 3.05
C LYS A 382 8.03 36.46 4.04
N LYS A 383 9.17 37.01 3.61
CA LYS A 383 10.30 37.30 4.49
C LYS A 383 9.83 38.25 5.59
N TRP A 384 9.77 37.76 6.81
CA TRP A 384 9.75 38.61 7.98
C TRP A 384 11.13 39.25 8.13
N VAL A 385 11.22 40.52 7.77
CA VAL A 385 12.35 41.38 8.12
C VAL A 385 12.13 41.86 9.54
N LYS A 386 13.16 41.78 10.36
CA LYS A 386 13.17 42.42 11.68
C LYS A 386 13.61 43.87 11.54
#